data_AF-A0A537WUF4-F1
#
_entry.id   AF-A0A537WUF4-F1
#
_cell.length_a   1.000
_cell.length_b   1.000
_cell.length_c   1.000
_cell.angle_alpha   90.00
_cell.angle_beta   90.00
_cell.angle_gamma   90.00
#
_symmetry.space_group_name_H-M   'P 1'
#
loop_
_entity.id
_entity.type
_entity.pdbx_description
1 polymer ?
#
loop_
_entity_poly.entity_id
_entity_poly.type
_entity_poly.pdbx_seq_one_letter_code
_entity_poly.pdbx_strand_id
1 'polypeptide(L)'
;MAQSAKHDRRIHPGSGRRRGPDYPKGRQVDPDALDEVQALLGERERRADLLIEHLHLLQDHFGCLYARHLVALAEEMRLALAEVYEVASFYAHFDIVMDEETAPPAITVRVCDSLSCALAGGETLLEELRSRLGDGVRVVRAPCMGGCDKAPAVAIAHALHENATADSVAAAVAAGETHPHVPRYPALDGYRASGGYKLFQACLGGQKPVEEVIKALEDSGLRGLGGAGFPTGRKWRFVRQEPKPRLMAVNADEGEPGTFKDRYFLETDPHRFLEGMLIAAWAVEAGDVYIYLRDEYPQCREILAREIAAIETAGLAPHTKIHLRRGAGAYICGEESAMLESIEGRRGLPRHKPPFPSQVGLFGRPTLISNV
;
A
#
# COMPACT_ATOMS: atom_id res chain seq x y z
N MET A 1 48.09 -15.93 -62.59
CA MET A 1 46.98 -16.65 -61.93
C MET A 1 46.59 -15.86 -60.70
N ALA A 2 45.52 -15.07 -60.82
CA ALA A 2 44.97 -14.29 -59.73
C ALA A 2 43.90 -15.11 -59.02
N GLN A 3 43.97 -15.23 -57.69
CA GLN A 3 42.79 -15.54 -56.89
C GLN A 3 42.93 -14.92 -55.49
N SER A 4 42.00 -14.01 -55.25
CA SER A 4 41.81 -13.18 -54.06
C SER A 4 41.28 -14.01 -52.89
N ALA A 5 41.92 -13.91 -51.73
CA ALA A 5 41.39 -14.38 -50.46
C ALA A 5 40.25 -13.44 -50.03
N LYS A 6 38.99 -13.89 -50.21
CA LYS A 6 37.81 -13.19 -49.70
C LYS A 6 37.79 -13.30 -48.17
N HIS A 7 37.84 -12.14 -47.53
CA HIS A 7 37.49 -11.95 -46.13
C HIS A 7 36.12 -12.56 -45.84
N ASP A 8 36.07 -13.40 -44.80
CA ASP A 8 34.84 -13.92 -44.22
C ASP A 8 34.06 -12.75 -43.59
N ARG A 9 33.00 -12.30 -44.29
CA ARG A 9 32.15 -11.19 -43.84
C ARG A 9 31.32 -11.69 -42.66
N ARG A 10 31.59 -11.17 -41.45
CA ARG A 10 30.69 -11.27 -40.30
C ARG A 10 29.28 -10.87 -40.71
N ILE A 11 28.39 -11.85 -40.71
CA ILE A 11 26.99 -11.74 -41.12
C ILE A 11 26.23 -10.93 -40.06
N HIS A 12 25.62 -9.81 -40.45
CA HIS A 12 24.81 -8.96 -39.57
C HIS A 12 23.56 -9.72 -39.08
N PRO A 13 23.20 -9.64 -37.77
CA PRO A 13 21.96 -10.22 -37.26
C PRO A 13 20.78 -9.44 -37.87
N GLY A 14 20.11 -10.05 -38.84
CA GLY A 14 19.07 -9.40 -39.67
C GLY A 14 19.08 -9.87 -41.13
N SER A 15 20.16 -10.53 -41.56
CA SER A 15 20.22 -11.14 -42.90
C SER A 15 19.63 -12.56 -42.90
N GLY A 16 18.32 -12.64 -43.08
CA GLY A 16 17.66 -13.91 -43.35
C GLY A 16 16.16 -13.84 -43.14
N ARG A 17 15.40 -14.08 -44.21
CA ARG A 17 13.96 -14.38 -44.21
C ARG A 17 13.64 -15.66 -43.42
N ARG A 18 13.87 -15.67 -42.10
CA ARG A 18 13.28 -16.67 -41.22
C ARG A 18 11.90 -16.14 -40.82
N ARG A 19 10.85 -16.94 -41.05
CA ARG A 19 9.59 -16.75 -40.31
C ARG A 19 9.97 -16.73 -38.82
N GLY A 20 9.48 -15.73 -38.09
CA GLY A 20 9.57 -15.78 -36.64
C GLY A 20 8.99 -17.10 -36.14
N PRO A 21 9.43 -17.62 -34.98
CA PRO A 21 8.83 -18.83 -34.41
C PRO A 21 7.30 -18.71 -34.38
N ASP A 22 6.60 -19.80 -34.71
CA ASP A 22 5.12 -19.83 -34.81
C ASP A 22 4.42 -19.57 -33.46
N TYR A 23 5.17 -19.70 -32.37
CA TYR A 23 4.74 -19.45 -31.01
C TYR A 23 5.35 -18.13 -30.49
N PRO A 24 4.54 -17.25 -29.85
CA PRO A 24 5.06 -16.08 -29.17
C PRO A 24 6.15 -16.47 -28.16
N LYS A 25 7.22 -15.68 -28.08
CA LYS A 25 8.21 -15.85 -27.00
C LYS A 25 7.58 -15.41 -25.67
N GLY A 26 7.35 -16.34 -24.75
CA GLY A 26 6.81 -16.06 -23.41
C GLY A 26 5.91 -17.19 -22.90
N ARG A 27 5.57 -17.14 -21.61
CA ARG A 27 4.50 -17.99 -21.03
C ARG A 27 3.20 -17.66 -21.78
N GLN A 28 2.49 -18.70 -22.24
CA GLN A 28 1.20 -18.52 -22.90
C GLN A 28 0.11 -18.30 -21.85
N VAL A 29 -0.91 -17.52 -22.22
CA VAL A 29 -2.07 -17.29 -21.36
C VAL A 29 -2.91 -18.56 -21.34
N ASP A 30 -3.18 -19.06 -20.14
CA ASP A 30 -4.14 -20.12 -19.89
C ASP A 30 -5.56 -19.54 -19.91
N PRO A 31 -6.46 -19.98 -20.81
CA PRO A 31 -7.83 -19.46 -20.90
C PRO A 31 -8.60 -19.58 -19.59
N ASP A 32 -8.43 -20.68 -18.86
CA ASP A 32 -9.16 -20.90 -17.59
C ASP A 32 -8.67 -19.90 -16.53
N ALA A 33 -7.36 -19.67 -16.45
CA ALA A 33 -6.78 -18.66 -15.56
C ALA A 33 -7.21 -17.24 -15.92
N LEU A 34 -7.40 -16.95 -17.21
CA LEU A 34 -7.91 -15.65 -17.67
C LEU A 34 -9.37 -15.43 -17.24
N ASP A 35 -10.22 -16.43 -17.42
CA ASP A 35 -11.62 -16.38 -16.98
C ASP A 35 -11.72 -16.21 -15.45
N GLU A 36 -10.89 -16.93 -14.69
CA GLU A 36 -10.78 -16.77 -13.23
C GLU A 36 -10.40 -15.34 -12.83
N VAL A 37 -9.37 -14.76 -13.47
CA VAL A 37 -8.92 -13.37 -13.20
C VAL A 37 -10.02 -12.37 -13.59
N GLN A 38 -10.65 -12.53 -14.74
CA GLN A 38 -11.71 -11.64 -15.20
C GLN A 38 -12.94 -11.67 -14.29
N ALA A 39 -13.35 -12.87 -13.86
CA ALA A 39 -14.44 -13.05 -12.91
C ALA A 39 -14.13 -12.38 -11.57
N LEU A 40 -12.90 -12.52 -11.08
CA LEU A 40 -12.49 -11.94 -9.81
C LEU A 40 -12.41 -10.40 -9.87
N LEU A 41 -11.83 -9.85 -10.94
CA LEU A 41 -11.74 -8.40 -11.15
C LEU A 41 -13.13 -7.76 -11.34
N GLY A 42 -14.07 -8.45 -11.98
CA GLY A 42 -15.44 -7.98 -12.21
C GLY A 42 -15.46 -6.68 -13.01
N GLU A 43 -16.13 -5.64 -12.48
CA GLU A 43 -16.25 -4.32 -13.13
C GLU A 43 -15.13 -3.33 -12.75
N ARG A 44 -14.13 -3.74 -11.97
CA ARG A 44 -13.05 -2.85 -11.52
C ARG A 44 -12.25 -2.29 -12.69
N GLU A 45 -11.70 -1.09 -12.56
CA GLU A 45 -10.91 -0.49 -13.62
C GLU A 45 -9.59 -1.26 -13.86
N ARG A 46 -9.16 -1.39 -15.12
CA ARG A 46 -7.87 -2.01 -15.52
C ARG A 46 -6.79 -0.94 -15.73
N ARG A 47 -6.73 0.05 -14.84
CA ARG A 47 -5.66 1.05 -14.89
C ARG A 47 -4.37 0.43 -14.35
N ALA A 48 -3.22 0.80 -14.93
CA ALA A 48 -1.92 0.29 -14.51
C ALA A 48 -1.63 0.57 -13.01
N ASP A 49 -2.10 1.72 -12.51
CA ASP A 49 -1.92 2.11 -11.10
C ASP A 49 -2.70 1.24 -10.11
N LEU A 50 -3.62 0.38 -10.58
CA LEU A 50 -4.35 -0.57 -9.75
C LEU A 50 -3.69 -1.96 -9.72
N LEU A 51 -2.52 -2.14 -10.32
CA LEU A 51 -1.84 -3.44 -10.38
C LEU A 51 -1.67 -4.07 -9.00
N ILE A 52 -1.16 -3.32 -8.02
CA ILE A 52 -0.96 -3.84 -6.65
C ILE A 52 -2.28 -4.22 -5.99
N GLU A 53 -3.36 -3.46 -6.21
CA GLU A 53 -4.70 -3.79 -5.70
C GLU A 53 -5.22 -5.10 -6.31
N HIS A 54 -4.98 -5.33 -7.60
CA HIS A 54 -5.37 -6.56 -8.29
C HIS A 54 -4.51 -7.76 -7.86
N LEU A 55 -3.22 -7.54 -7.58
CA LEU A 55 -2.35 -8.56 -6.98
C LEU A 55 -2.84 -8.94 -5.57
N HIS A 56 -3.22 -7.96 -4.73
CA HIS A 56 -3.85 -8.26 -3.44
C HIS A 56 -5.13 -9.07 -3.61
N LEU A 57 -5.97 -8.72 -4.58
CA LEU A 57 -7.21 -9.44 -4.82
C LEU A 57 -6.97 -10.91 -5.19
N LEU A 58 -5.99 -11.18 -6.06
CA LEU A 58 -5.59 -12.55 -6.41
C LEU A 58 -5.02 -13.29 -5.21
N GLN A 59 -4.12 -12.67 -4.45
CA GLN A 59 -3.53 -13.32 -3.30
C GLN A 59 -4.56 -13.61 -2.20
N ASP A 60 -5.44 -12.67 -1.88
CA ASP A 60 -6.47 -12.87 -0.87
C ASP A 60 -7.44 -14.00 -1.28
N HIS A 61 -7.71 -14.14 -2.59
CA HIS A 61 -8.62 -15.16 -3.11
C HIS A 61 -7.98 -16.55 -3.20
N PHE A 62 -6.75 -16.63 -3.73
CA PHE A 62 -6.08 -17.90 -4.01
C PHE A 62 -5.09 -18.33 -2.92
N GLY A 63 -4.81 -17.48 -1.93
CA GLY A 63 -3.82 -17.66 -0.88
C GLY A 63 -2.38 -17.39 -1.30
N CYS A 64 -2.13 -17.24 -2.61
CA CYS A 64 -0.85 -16.93 -3.21
C CYS A 64 -1.04 -16.43 -4.65
N LEU A 65 0.04 -16.01 -5.29
CA LEU A 65 0.08 -15.58 -6.69
C LEU A 65 0.66 -16.68 -7.57
N TYR A 66 -0.21 -17.48 -8.18
CA TYR A 66 0.25 -18.48 -9.14
C TYR A 66 0.75 -17.82 -10.42
N ALA A 67 1.81 -18.39 -11.00
CA ALA A 67 2.38 -17.86 -12.24
C ALA A 67 1.37 -17.80 -13.41
N ARG A 68 0.41 -18.75 -13.48
CA ARG A 68 -0.69 -18.71 -14.48
C ARG A 68 -1.58 -17.48 -14.32
N HIS A 69 -1.87 -17.07 -13.09
CA HIS A 69 -2.69 -15.88 -12.79
C HIS A 69 -1.93 -14.58 -13.06
N LEU A 70 -0.61 -14.55 -12.82
CA LEU A 70 0.21 -13.39 -13.18
C LEU A 70 0.26 -13.15 -14.69
N VAL A 71 0.31 -14.24 -15.48
CA VAL A 71 0.24 -14.17 -16.94
C VAL A 71 -1.13 -13.69 -17.41
N ALA A 72 -2.21 -14.24 -16.84
CA ALA A 72 -3.57 -13.81 -17.13
C ALA A 72 -3.82 -12.34 -16.74
N LEU A 73 -3.33 -11.91 -15.58
CA LEU A 73 -3.45 -10.52 -15.12
C LEU A 73 -2.68 -9.56 -16.05
N ALA A 74 -1.49 -9.94 -16.49
CA ALA A 74 -0.71 -9.14 -17.45
C ALA A 74 -1.47 -8.95 -18.78
N GLU A 75 -2.07 -10.01 -19.31
CA GLU A 75 -2.90 -9.95 -20.51
C GLU A 75 -4.14 -9.05 -20.30
N GLU A 76 -4.89 -9.27 -19.22
CA GLU A 76 -6.12 -8.54 -18.91
C GLU A 76 -5.87 -7.04 -18.68
N MET A 77 -4.78 -6.69 -18.01
CA MET A 77 -4.38 -5.29 -17.78
C MET A 77 -3.61 -4.67 -18.96
N ARG A 78 -3.27 -5.46 -19.98
CA ARG A 78 -2.41 -5.06 -21.11
C ARG A 78 -1.04 -4.52 -20.68
N LEU A 79 -0.45 -5.17 -19.68
CA LEU A 79 0.89 -4.88 -19.16
C LEU A 79 1.88 -5.96 -19.61
N ALA A 80 3.16 -5.64 -19.60
CA ALA A 80 4.18 -6.65 -19.83
C ALA A 80 4.22 -7.62 -18.63
N LEU A 81 4.31 -8.93 -18.89
CA LEU A 81 4.48 -9.93 -17.82
C LEU A 81 5.68 -9.62 -16.92
N ALA A 82 6.78 -9.12 -17.50
CA ALA A 82 7.95 -8.72 -16.73
C ALA A 82 7.63 -7.59 -15.73
N GLU A 83 6.80 -6.62 -16.12
CA GLU A 83 6.38 -5.52 -15.25
C GLU A 83 5.53 -6.05 -14.09
N VAL A 84 4.54 -6.90 -14.38
CA VAL A 84 3.69 -7.53 -13.34
C VAL A 84 4.52 -8.37 -12.38
N TYR A 85 5.44 -9.18 -12.89
CA TYR A 85 6.30 -10.04 -12.09
C TYR A 85 7.30 -9.24 -11.25
N GLU A 86 7.93 -8.19 -11.82
CA GLU A 86 8.85 -7.31 -11.09
C GLU A 86 8.15 -6.58 -9.94
N VAL A 87 6.89 -6.18 -10.14
CA VAL A 87 6.08 -5.60 -9.07
C VAL A 87 5.75 -6.65 -8.02
N ALA A 88 5.15 -7.78 -8.41
CA ALA A 88 4.78 -8.84 -7.46
C ALA A 88 5.98 -9.33 -6.63
N SER A 89 7.14 -9.52 -7.25
CA SER A 89 8.35 -10.05 -6.59
C SER A 89 9.06 -9.04 -5.67
N PHE A 90 8.76 -7.74 -5.81
CA PHE A 90 9.38 -6.69 -4.99
C PHE A 90 8.79 -6.61 -3.59
N TYR A 91 7.51 -6.93 -3.42
CA TYR A 91 6.77 -6.75 -2.19
C TYR A 91 6.74 -8.04 -1.36
N ALA A 92 7.17 -7.96 -0.08
CA ALA A 92 7.41 -9.14 0.74
C ALA A 92 6.14 -9.92 1.11
N HIS A 93 4.96 -9.30 0.98
CA HIS A 93 3.72 -9.98 1.31
C HIS A 93 3.17 -10.82 0.18
N PHE A 94 3.63 -10.63 -1.06
CA PHE A 94 3.19 -11.43 -2.20
C PHE A 94 3.96 -12.75 -2.29
N ASP A 95 3.22 -13.85 -2.11
CA ASP A 95 3.72 -15.21 -2.23
C ASP A 95 3.58 -15.67 -3.68
N ILE A 96 4.65 -15.58 -4.45
CA ILE A 96 4.65 -16.08 -5.83
C ILE A 96 4.92 -17.58 -5.82
N VAL A 97 4.08 -18.33 -6.55
CA VAL A 97 4.21 -19.79 -6.71
C VAL A 97 4.38 -20.09 -8.20
N MET A 98 5.55 -20.62 -8.54
CA MET A 98 5.89 -21.07 -9.89
C MET A 98 5.38 -22.50 -10.13
N ASP A 99 5.37 -22.95 -11.38
CA ASP A 99 4.60 -24.15 -11.81
C ASP A 99 4.97 -25.47 -11.09
N GLU A 100 6.19 -25.57 -10.55
CA GLU A 100 6.69 -26.76 -9.84
C GLU A 100 6.71 -26.58 -8.32
N GLU A 101 6.32 -25.41 -7.81
CA GLU A 101 6.36 -25.07 -6.39
C GLU A 101 5.07 -25.44 -5.67
N THR A 102 5.19 -25.85 -4.41
CA THR A 102 4.02 -26.14 -3.57
C THR A 102 3.48 -24.84 -2.99
N ALA A 103 2.18 -24.64 -3.08
CA ALA A 103 1.52 -23.49 -2.49
C ALA A 103 1.75 -23.44 -0.96
N PRO A 104 1.86 -22.23 -0.37
CA PRO A 104 1.99 -22.11 1.06
C PRO A 104 0.74 -22.64 1.79
N PRO A 105 0.88 -23.11 3.04
CA PRO A 105 -0.25 -23.41 3.89
C PRO A 105 -1.26 -22.26 3.97
N ALA A 106 -2.55 -22.62 4.03
CA ALA A 106 -3.66 -21.66 3.99
C ALA A 106 -3.62 -20.61 5.13
N ILE A 107 -3.03 -20.97 6.28
CA ILE A 107 -2.82 -20.06 7.40
C ILE A 107 -1.33 -19.74 7.49
N THR A 108 -1.02 -18.44 7.46
CA THR A 108 0.33 -17.94 7.74
C THR A 108 0.33 -17.18 9.06
N VAL A 109 1.18 -17.62 9.98
CA VAL A 109 1.49 -16.95 11.25
C VAL A 109 2.81 -16.23 11.10
N ARG A 110 2.78 -14.90 11.21
CA ARG A 110 3.92 -14.00 11.12
C ARG A 110 4.29 -13.54 12.53
N VAL A 111 5.50 -13.81 12.97
CA VAL A 111 5.99 -13.42 14.31
C VAL A 111 6.95 -12.25 14.18
N CYS A 112 6.63 -11.14 14.86
CA CYS A 112 7.51 -9.98 14.90
C CYS A 112 8.78 -10.31 15.69
N ASP A 113 9.93 -10.03 15.10
CA ASP A 113 11.25 -10.15 15.73
C ASP A 113 11.99 -8.81 15.85
N SER A 114 11.32 -7.71 15.52
CA SER A 114 11.91 -6.38 15.70
C SER A 114 12.13 -6.06 17.18
N LEU A 115 12.97 -5.06 17.45
CA LEU A 115 13.57 -4.79 18.77
C LEU A 115 12.65 -5.03 19.99
N SER A 116 11.48 -4.39 20.06
CA SER A 116 10.57 -4.55 21.21
C SER A 116 10.03 -5.98 21.36
N CYS A 117 9.72 -6.65 20.24
CA CYS A 117 9.25 -8.03 20.26
C CYS A 117 10.39 -9.01 20.55
N ALA A 118 11.58 -8.80 20.01
CA ALA A 118 12.77 -9.59 20.37
C ALA A 118 13.05 -9.52 21.87
N LEU A 119 13.04 -8.32 22.45
CA LEU A 119 13.21 -8.12 23.90
C LEU A 119 12.11 -8.78 24.73
N ALA A 120 10.89 -8.90 24.19
CA ALA A 120 9.77 -9.59 24.82
C ALA A 120 9.74 -11.11 24.55
N GLY A 121 10.76 -11.68 23.91
CA GLY A 121 10.86 -13.13 23.65
C GLY A 121 10.28 -13.59 22.30
N GLY A 122 10.12 -12.69 21.33
CA GLY A 122 9.56 -13.00 20.00
C GLY A 122 10.33 -14.07 19.22
N GLU A 123 11.66 -14.16 19.40
CA GLU A 123 12.46 -15.22 18.77
C GLU A 123 12.14 -16.60 19.36
N THR A 124 12.04 -16.71 20.68
CA THR A 124 11.63 -17.93 21.36
C THR A 124 10.21 -18.32 20.96
N LEU A 125 9.29 -17.35 20.92
CA LEU A 125 7.92 -17.57 20.47
C LEU A 125 7.86 -18.13 19.03
N LEU A 126 8.68 -17.61 18.11
CA LEU A 126 8.77 -18.11 16.73
C LEU A 126 9.16 -19.59 16.69
N GLU A 127 10.18 -19.99 17.45
CA GLU A 127 10.65 -21.37 17.51
C GLU A 127 9.59 -22.31 18.13
N GLU A 128 8.98 -21.88 19.23
CA GLU A 128 7.90 -22.63 19.88
C GLU A 128 6.72 -22.85 18.93
N LEU A 129 6.28 -21.82 18.20
CA LEU A 129 5.16 -21.91 17.27
C LEU A 129 5.46 -22.84 16.09
N ARG A 130 6.69 -22.82 15.56
CA ARG A 130 7.12 -23.76 14.51
C ARG A 130 7.01 -25.22 14.95
N SER A 131 7.37 -25.50 16.21
CA SER A 131 7.27 -26.86 16.75
C SER A 131 5.82 -27.30 17.00
N ARG A 132 4.91 -26.34 17.26
CA ARG A 132 3.57 -26.61 17.79
C ARG A 132 2.46 -26.63 16.75
N LEU A 133 2.50 -25.75 15.75
CA LEU A 133 1.39 -25.54 14.82
C LEU A 133 1.33 -26.56 13.66
N GLY A 134 2.36 -27.41 13.53
CA GLY A 134 2.42 -28.47 12.52
C GLY A 134 2.53 -27.97 11.08
N ASP A 135 2.63 -28.91 10.13
CA ASP A 135 2.91 -28.60 8.71
C ASP A 135 1.73 -27.91 7.97
N GLY A 136 0.54 -27.90 8.58
CA GLY A 136 -0.65 -27.24 8.04
C GLY A 136 -0.68 -25.73 8.24
N VAL A 137 0.31 -25.15 8.93
CA VAL A 137 0.40 -23.72 9.24
C VAL A 137 1.80 -23.23 8.93
N ARG A 138 1.90 -22.16 8.14
CA ARG A 138 3.18 -21.55 7.81
C ARG A 138 3.59 -20.57 8.90
N VAL A 139 4.67 -20.83 9.61
CA VAL A 139 5.19 -19.95 10.67
C VAL A 139 6.47 -19.24 10.21
N VAL A 140 6.39 -17.93 10.01
CA VAL A 140 7.47 -17.10 9.46
C VAL A 140 7.81 -15.92 10.36
N ARG A 141 9.03 -15.44 10.22
CA ARG A 141 9.49 -14.17 10.80
C ARG A 141 8.89 -13.01 10.01
N ALA A 142 8.59 -11.91 10.70
CA ALA A 142 8.09 -10.68 10.07
C ALA A 142 8.73 -9.42 10.70
N PRO A 143 8.89 -8.34 9.92
CA PRO A 143 9.32 -7.06 10.45
C PRO A 143 8.27 -6.45 11.40
N CYS A 144 8.57 -5.26 11.94
CA CYS A 144 7.69 -4.55 12.87
C CYS A 144 6.28 -4.35 12.29
N MET A 145 5.25 -4.86 12.98
CA MET A 145 3.83 -4.76 12.61
C MET A 145 3.08 -3.67 13.42
N GLY A 146 3.79 -2.76 14.08
CA GLY A 146 3.19 -1.66 14.86
C GLY A 146 2.58 -2.06 16.20
N GLY A 147 2.72 -3.31 16.67
CA GLY A 147 2.25 -3.78 17.98
C GLY A 147 3.25 -3.64 19.13
N CYS A 148 4.14 -2.64 19.07
CA CYS A 148 5.31 -2.56 19.97
C CYS A 148 4.96 -2.24 21.43
N ASP A 149 3.84 -1.59 21.70
CA ASP A 149 3.32 -1.28 23.04
C ASP A 149 2.79 -2.51 23.78
N LYS A 150 2.48 -3.58 23.04
CA LYS A 150 1.95 -4.84 23.55
C LYS A 150 2.70 -6.04 22.94
N ALA A 151 4.02 -5.92 22.88
CA ALA A 151 4.88 -6.99 22.41
C ALA A 151 4.80 -8.26 23.30
N PRO A 152 5.02 -9.47 22.77
CA PRO A 152 5.26 -9.80 21.36
C PRO A 152 4.01 -9.65 20.49
N ALA A 153 4.19 -9.18 19.26
CA ALA A 153 3.14 -9.06 18.26
C ALA A 153 3.23 -10.20 17.23
N VAL A 154 2.10 -10.84 16.94
CA VAL A 154 1.97 -11.91 15.96
C VAL A 154 0.80 -11.59 15.04
N ALA A 155 0.95 -11.75 13.73
CA ALA A 155 -0.17 -11.70 12.80
C ALA A 155 -0.57 -13.11 12.35
N ILE A 156 -1.84 -13.46 12.51
CA ILE A 156 -2.44 -14.71 12.01
C ILE A 156 -3.30 -14.33 10.80
N ALA A 157 -2.80 -14.58 9.60
CA ALA A 157 -3.34 -13.97 8.38
C ALA A 157 -3.48 -12.44 8.53
N HIS A 158 -4.71 -11.90 8.69
CA HIS A 158 -4.99 -10.48 8.89
C HIS A 158 -5.40 -10.13 10.33
N ALA A 159 -5.34 -11.07 11.27
CA ALA A 159 -5.58 -10.79 12.68
C ALA A 159 -4.26 -10.42 13.38
N LEU A 160 -4.20 -9.24 13.99
CA LEU A 160 -3.08 -8.86 14.84
C LEU A 160 -3.35 -9.34 16.28
N HIS A 161 -2.46 -10.18 16.78
CA HIS A 161 -2.45 -10.71 18.15
C HIS A 161 -1.35 -10.01 18.95
N GLU A 162 -1.78 -9.35 20.02
CA GLU A 162 -0.96 -8.58 20.94
C GLU A 162 -0.75 -9.37 22.25
N ASN A 163 0.35 -9.11 22.95
CA ASN A 163 0.80 -9.89 24.13
C ASN A 163 0.83 -11.40 23.83
N ALA A 164 1.27 -11.76 22.63
CA ALA A 164 1.13 -13.11 22.11
C ALA A 164 2.00 -14.12 22.87
N THR A 165 1.39 -15.24 23.22
CA THR A 165 2.05 -16.45 23.75
C THR A 165 1.79 -17.63 22.81
N ALA A 166 2.61 -18.69 22.89
CA ALA A 166 2.42 -19.87 22.06
C ALA A 166 1.04 -20.53 22.26
N ASP A 167 0.53 -20.52 23.50
CA ASP A 167 -0.82 -21.01 23.82
C ASP A 167 -1.91 -20.16 23.16
N SER A 168 -1.82 -18.82 23.31
CA SER A 168 -2.82 -17.91 22.76
C SER A 168 -2.90 -17.98 21.24
N VAL A 169 -1.74 -18.05 20.56
CA VAL A 169 -1.67 -18.14 19.10
C VAL A 169 -2.18 -19.49 18.62
N ALA A 170 -1.80 -20.60 19.29
CA ALA A 170 -2.32 -21.92 18.92
C ALA A 170 -3.84 -22.03 19.09
N ALA A 171 -4.40 -21.44 20.15
CA ALA A 171 -5.84 -21.37 20.35
C ALA A 171 -6.52 -20.54 19.25
N ALA A 172 -5.97 -19.38 18.91
CA ALA A 172 -6.50 -18.50 17.87
C ALA A 172 -6.47 -19.17 16.47
N VAL A 173 -5.36 -19.84 16.13
CA VAL A 173 -5.26 -20.64 14.88
C VAL A 173 -6.32 -21.74 14.85
N ALA A 174 -6.48 -22.50 15.94
CA ALA A 174 -7.47 -23.56 16.03
C ALA A 174 -8.92 -23.03 15.95
N ALA A 175 -9.17 -21.82 16.45
CA ALA A 175 -10.44 -21.13 16.35
C ALA A 175 -10.68 -20.46 14.99
N GLY A 176 -9.68 -20.41 14.10
CA GLY A 176 -9.79 -19.75 12.79
C GLY A 176 -9.85 -18.23 12.90
N GLU A 177 -9.25 -17.64 13.92
CA GLU A 177 -9.19 -16.18 14.13
C GLU A 177 -8.20 -15.54 13.15
N THR A 178 -8.63 -15.35 11.91
CA THR A 178 -7.80 -14.84 10.80
C THR A 178 -8.16 -13.42 10.35
N HIS A 179 -9.22 -12.86 10.94
CA HIS A 179 -9.80 -11.57 10.54
C HIS A 179 -9.46 -10.47 11.55
N PRO A 180 -9.31 -9.22 11.10
CA PRO A 180 -9.01 -8.10 11.99
C PRO A 180 -10.15 -7.85 12.99
N HIS A 181 -9.79 -7.60 14.24
CA HIS A 181 -10.73 -7.13 15.25
C HIS A 181 -10.74 -5.60 15.29
N VAL A 182 -11.78 -4.98 14.73
CA VAL A 182 -11.93 -3.52 14.72
C VAL A 182 -12.26 -3.00 16.12
N PRO A 183 -11.42 -2.13 16.70
CA PRO A 183 -11.70 -1.53 18.01
C PRO A 183 -12.91 -0.58 17.95
N ARG A 184 -13.42 -0.18 19.11
CA ARG A 184 -14.46 0.84 19.19
C ARG A 184 -13.84 2.23 19.04
N TYR A 185 -14.37 3.02 18.11
CA TYR A 185 -13.96 4.39 17.84
C TYR A 185 -15.18 5.30 17.63
N PRO A 186 -15.05 6.64 17.71
CA PRO A 186 -16.12 7.55 17.34
C PRO A 186 -16.29 7.56 15.81
N ALA A 187 -17.28 6.83 15.30
CA ALA A 187 -17.69 6.91 13.90
C ALA A 187 -18.22 8.31 13.53
N LEU A 188 -18.51 8.54 12.25
CA LEU A 188 -18.86 9.87 11.70
C LEU A 188 -19.83 10.68 12.56
N ASP A 189 -20.97 10.09 12.95
CA ASP A 189 -21.99 10.78 13.73
C ASP A 189 -21.51 11.14 15.14
N GLY A 190 -20.73 10.25 15.77
CA GLY A 190 -20.12 10.51 17.07
C GLY A 190 -19.13 11.67 17.01
N TYR A 191 -18.29 11.70 15.97
CA TYR A 191 -17.35 12.80 15.76
C TYR A 191 -18.08 14.13 15.49
N ARG A 192 -19.12 14.14 14.66
CA ARG A 192 -19.95 15.33 14.39
C ARG A 192 -20.67 15.82 15.65
N ALA A 193 -21.20 14.92 16.47
CA ALA A 193 -21.86 15.28 17.73
C ALA A 193 -20.89 15.98 18.71
N SER A 194 -19.61 15.62 18.68
CA SER A 194 -18.55 16.31 19.45
C SER A 194 -18.09 17.64 18.85
N GLY A 195 -18.63 18.04 17.69
CA GLY A 195 -18.30 19.26 16.98
C GLY A 195 -17.25 19.13 15.88
N GLY A 196 -16.88 17.91 15.52
CA GLY A 196 -16.05 17.63 14.35
C GLY A 196 -16.66 18.12 13.03
N TYR A 197 -15.82 18.36 12.03
CA TYR A 197 -16.14 18.92 10.71
C TYR A 197 -16.57 20.39 10.69
N LYS A 198 -16.72 21.06 11.83
CA LYS A 198 -17.13 22.49 11.86
C LYS A 198 -16.12 23.39 11.16
N LEU A 199 -14.82 23.17 11.38
CA LEU A 199 -13.78 23.96 10.73
C LEU A 199 -13.78 23.69 9.23
N PHE A 200 -13.82 22.41 8.85
CA PHE A 200 -13.86 22.03 7.44
C PHE A 200 -15.09 22.60 6.71
N GLN A 201 -16.28 22.59 7.33
CA GLN A 201 -17.47 23.21 6.77
C GLN A 201 -17.34 24.73 6.61
N ALA A 202 -16.69 25.41 7.56
CA ALA A 202 -16.38 26.84 7.46
C ALA A 202 -15.37 27.15 6.33
N CYS A 203 -14.44 26.23 6.05
CA CYS A 203 -13.54 26.33 4.91
C CYS A 203 -14.31 26.19 3.59
N LEU A 204 -15.15 25.16 3.45
CA LEU A 204 -15.97 24.94 2.25
C LEU A 204 -16.98 26.07 2.00
N GLY A 205 -17.61 26.60 3.04
CA GLY A 205 -18.57 27.69 2.94
C GLY A 205 -17.95 29.08 2.76
N GLY A 206 -16.62 29.18 2.72
CA GLY A 206 -15.90 30.43 2.51
C GLY A 206 -15.84 31.36 3.73
N GLN A 207 -16.30 30.92 4.91
CA GLN A 207 -16.17 31.68 6.15
C GLN A 207 -14.72 31.71 6.66
N LYS A 208 -13.91 30.70 6.31
CA LYS A 208 -12.50 30.59 6.66
C LYS A 208 -11.65 30.67 5.38
N PRO A 209 -10.92 31.77 5.11
CA PRO A 209 -10.08 31.88 3.93
C PRO A 209 -8.87 30.92 3.97
N VAL A 210 -8.44 30.41 2.81
CA VAL A 210 -7.29 29.48 2.71
C VAL A 210 -6.02 30.09 3.33
N GLU A 211 -5.73 31.37 3.06
CA GLU A 211 -4.54 32.03 3.61
C GLU A 211 -4.59 32.12 5.14
N GLU A 212 -5.76 32.24 5.75
CA GLU A 212 -5.88 32.22 7.21
C GLU A 212 -5.51 30.84 7.77
N VAL A 213 -5.95 29.76 7.12
CA VAL A 213 -5.63 28.38 7.52
C VAL A 213 -4.14 28.08 7.34
N ILE A 214 -3.56 28.44 6.18
CA ILE A 214 -2.13 28.24 5.92
C ILE A 214 -1.29 29.07 6.89
N LYS A 215 -1.66 30.34 7.13
CA LYS A 215 -0.94 31.19 8.10
C LYS A 215 -1.03 30.63 9.51
N ALA A 216 -2.19 30.13 9.94
CA ALA A 216 -2.33 29.51 11.26
C ALA A 216 -1.40 28.28 11.41
N LEU A 217 -1.25 27.47 10.37
CA LEU A 217 -0.29 26.36 10.35
C LEU A 217 1.16 26.85 10.40
N GLU A 218 1.52 27.90 9.66
CA GLU A 218 2.86 28.50 9.69
C GLU A 218 3.18 29.09 11.08
N ASP A 219 2.25 29.85 11.67
CA ASP A 219 2.38 30.48 12.98
C ASP A 219 2.47 29.46 14.12
N SER A 220 1.80 28.30 13.98
CA SER A 220 1.87 27.21 14.97
C SER A 220 3.24 26.54 15.05
N GLY A 221 4.09 26.75 14.03
CA GLY A 221 5.36 26.05 13.91
C GLY A 221 5.22 24.55 13.63
N LEU A 222 4.06 24.08 13.18
CA LEU A 222 3.84 22.66 12.87
C LEU A 222 4.84 22.17 11.81
N ARG A 223 5.47 21.04 12.12
CA ARG A 223 6.43 20.35 11.25
C ARG A 223 5.90 18.96 10.92
N GLY A 224 6.33 18.41 9.78
CA GLY A 224 5.95 17.06 9.37
C GLY A 224 6.35 16.01 10.41
N LEU A 225 5.37 15.19 10.83
CA LEU A 225 5.51 14.19 11.90
C LEU A 225 6.00 12.82 11.41
N GLY A 226 6.32 12.69 10.12
CA GLY A 226 6.95 11.50 9.54
C GLY A 226 8.49 11.49 9.63
N GLY A 227 9.09 12.27 10.54
CA GLY A 227 10.54 12.28 10.81
C GLY A 227 11.34 13.39 10.12
N ALA A 228 11.03 13.75 8.86
CA ALA A 228 11.78 14.78 8.12
C ALA A 228 11.61 16.21 8.68
N GLY A 229 10.51 16.49 9.40
CA GLY A 229 10.32 17.75 10.10
C GLY A 229 10.27 18.99 9.20
N PHE A 230 9.79 18.89 7.96
CA PHE A 230 9.61 20.07 7.10
C PHE A 230 8.40 20.92 7.58
N PRO A 231 8.45 22.27 7.56
CA PRO A 231 7.32 23.10 8.01
C PRO A 231 6.05 22.87 7.18
N THR A 232 4.95 22.45 7.83
CA THR A 232 3.73 21.97 7.15
C THR A 232 3.05 23.07 6.35
N GLY A 233 2.84 24.26 6.94
CA GLY A 233 2.21 25.38 6.24
C GLY A 233 2.98 25.84 5.01
N ARG A 234 4.32 25.83 5.07
CA ARG A 234 5.18 26.14 3.91
C ARG A 234 5.04 25.08 2.81
N LYS A 235 4.94 23.79 3.16
CA LYS A 235 4.71 22.71 2.18
C LYS A 235 3.39 22.90 1.44
N TRP A 236 2.33 23.26 2.17
CA TRP A 236 1.01 23.54 1.58
C TRP A 236 1.07 24.73 0.61
N ARG A 237 1.74 25.81 1.01
CA ARG A 237 1.94 27.00 0.16
C ARG A 237 2.67 26.66 -1.14
N PHE A 238 3.75 25.87 -1.07
CA PHE A 238 4.51 25.46 -2.25
C PHE A 238 3.65 24.66 -3.23
N VAL A 239 2.93 23.64 -2.77
CA VAL A 239 2.07 22.84 -3.65
C VAL A 239 0.92 23.68 -4.22
N ARG A 240 0.32 24.56 -3.42
CA ARG A 240 -0.76 25.45 -3.88
C ARG A 240 -0.31 26.43 -4.97
N GLN A 241 0.97 26.80 -5.02
CA GLN A 241 1.52 27.69 -6.05
C GLN A 241 1.77 26.99 -7.39
N GLU A 242 1.86 25.66 -7.39
CA GLU A 242 2.07 24.89 -8.62
C GLU A 242 0.81 24.85 -9.51
N PRO A 243 0.93 24.61 -10.82
CA PRO A 243 -0.22 24.51 -11.72
C PRO A 243 -1.17 23.36 -11.34
N LYS A 244 -2.47 23.54 -11.59
CA LYS A 244 -3.46 22.45 -11.54
C LYS A 244 -3.27 21.48 -12.73
N PRO A 245 -3.70 20.21 -12.62
CA PRO A 245 -4.30 19.55 -11.46
C PRO A 245 -3.25 19.18 -10.40
N ARG A 246 -3.64 19.26 -9.13
CA ARG A 246 -2.82 18.90 -7.97
C ARG A 246 -3.43 17.70 -7.26
N LEU A 247 -2.58 16.93 -6.59
CA LEU A 247 -2.95 15.71 -5.89
C LEU A 247 -2.47 15.77 -4.44
N MET A 248 -2.97 14.84 -3.63
CA MET A 248 -2.49 14.62 -2.28
C MET A 248 -2.21 13.13 -2.06
N ALA A 249 -1.14 12.84 -1.33
CA ALA A 249 -0.84 11.51 -0.84
C ALA A 249 -0.68 11.56 0.69
N VAL A 250 -1.35 10.65 1.39
CA VAL A 250 -1.15 10.41 2.82
C VAL A 250 -0.29 9.18 2.99
N ASN A 251 0.81 9.33 3.73
CA ASN A 251 1.69 8.25 4.12
C ASN A 251 1.25 7.68 5.47
N ALA A 252 0.59 6.51 5.40
CA ALA A 252 0.25 5.64 6.51
C ALA A 252 1.05 4.32 6.44
N ASP A 253 2.25 4.36 5.85
CA ASP A 253 3.24 3.27 5.89
C ASP A 253 4.19 3.47 7.06
N GLU A 254 3.64 3.33 8.28
CA GLU A 254 4.34 3.46 9.55
C GLU A 254 5.29 2.27 9.78
N GLY A 255 6.32 2.14 8.95
CA GLY A 255 7.23 1.00 8.91
C GLY A 255 8.38 1.05 9.92
N GLU A 256 8.67 2.20 10.53
CA GLU A 256 9.78 2.36 11.47
C GLU A 256 9.57 1.46 12.72
N PRO A 257 10.52 0.58 13.07
CA PRO A 257 10.40 -0.25 14.25
C PRO A 257 10.17 0.59 15.52
N GLY A 258 9.13 0.23 16.29
CA GLY A 258 8.76 0.95 17.51
C GLY A 258 7.74 2.07 17.31
N THR A 259 7.38 2.43 16.07
CA THR A 259 6.31 3.41 15.81
C THR A 259 4.95 2.75 15.66
N PHE A 260 3.94 3.33 16.29
CA PHE A 260 2.54 2.91 16.27
C PHE A 260 1.57 4.08 16.50
N LYS A 261 2.07 5.32 16.38
CA LYS A 261 1.29 6.54 16.60
C LYS A 261 0.21 6.68 15.52
N ASP A 262 0.50 6.31 14.29
CA ASP A 262 -0.43 6.43 13.16
C ASP A 262 -1.52 5.39 13.32
N ARG A 263 -1.15 4.14 13.62
CA ARG A 263 -2.10 3.09 14.01
C ARG A 263 -3.04 3.57 15.11
N TYR A 264 -2.48 4.12 16.19
CA TYR A 264 -3.27 4.59 17.32
C TYR A 264 -4.31 5.64 16.90
N PHE A 265 -3.93 6.66 16.11
CA PHE A 265 -4.89 7.68 15.68
C PHE A 265 -5.93 7.14 14.70
N LEU A 266 -5.53 6.29 13.75
CA LEU A 266 -6.45 5.66 12.80
C LEU A 266 -7.45 4.73 13.49
N GLU A 267 -7.05 4.06 14.57
CA GLU A 267 -7.92 3.15 15.33
C GLU A 267 -8.78 3.84 16.38
N THR A 268 -8.36 4.99 16.92
CA THR A 268 -9.04 5.63 18.05
C THR A 268 -9.78 6.93 17.71
N ASP A 269 -9.31 7.69 16.72
CA ASP A 269 -9.91 8.96 16.28
C ASP A 269 -9.73 9.19 14.76
N PRO A 270 -10.24 8.28 13.92
CA PRO A 270 -10.03 8.33 12.47
C PRO A 270 -10.57 9.62 11.83
N HIS A 271 -11.67 10.17 12.35
CA HIS A 271 -12.28 11.37 11.77
C HIS A 271 -11.47 12.63 12.02
N ARG A 272 -10.67 12.72 13.09
CA ARG A 272 -9.73 13.85 13.25
C ARG A 272 -8.69 13.87 12.15
N PHE A 273 -8.14 12.70 11.83
CA PHE A 273 -7.25 12.53 10.69
C PHE A 273 -7.97 12.87 9.36
N LEU A 274 -9.14 12.28 9.12
CA LEU A 274 -9.90 12.49 7.87
C LEU A 274 -10.34 13.95 7.69
N GLU A 275 -10.75 14.66 8.75
CA GLU A 275 -11.05 16.09 8.69
C GLU A 275 -9.79 16.91 8.32
N GLY A 276 -8.65 16.64 8.98
CA GLY A 276 -7.38 17.28 8.65
C GLY A 276 -6.96 17.06 7.20
N MET A 277 -7.12 15.84 6.70
CA MET A 277 -6.88 15.47 5.31
C MET A 277 -7.78 16.24 4.33
N LEU A 278 -9.09 16.34 4.62
CA LEU A 278 -10.04 17.07 3.77
C LEU A 278 -9.73 18.57 3.74
N ILE A 279 -9.35 19.16 4.89
CA ILE A 279 -8.91 20.55 4.97
C ILE A 279 -7.63 20.75 4.15
N ALA A 280 -6.66 19.84 4.23
CA ALA A 280 -5.43 19.90 3.44
C ALA A 280 -5.72 19.84 1.94
N ALA A 281 -6.54 18.88 1.50
CA ALA A 281 -6.96 18.74 0.12
C ALA A 281 -7.69 19.98 -0.40
N TRP A 282 -8.58 20.57 0.40
CA TRP A 282 -9.24 21.84 0.07
C TRP A 282 -8.22 22.99 -0.03
N ALA A 283 -7.31 23.10 0.93
CA ALA A 283 -6.35 24.18 1.01
C ALA A 283 -5.32 24.16 -0.12
N VAL A 284 -4.98 23.00 -0.69
CA VAL A 284 -4.11 22.92 -1.88
C VAL A 284 -4.87 22.72 -3.18
N GLU A 285 -6.20 22.56 -3.13
CA GLU A 285 -7.05 22.22 -4.27
C GLU A 285 -6.66 20.89 -4.93
N ALA A 286 -6.40 19.88 -4.11
CA ALA A 286 -6.14 18.51 -4.57
C ALA A 286 -7.45 17.84 -5.01
N GLY A 287 -7.54 17.48 -6.29
CA GLY A 287 -8.73 16.83 -6.86
C GLY A 287 -8.90 15.37 -6.42
N ASP A 288 -7.80 14.72 -6.06
CA ASP A 288 -7.80 13.37 -5.51
C ASP A 288 -6.78 13.27 -4.36
N VAL A 289 -7.13 12.46 -3.35
CA VAL A 289 -6.29 12.09 -2.22
C VAL A 289 -6.06 10.58 -2.22
N TYR A 290 -4.80 10.15 -2.11
CA TYR A 290 -4.42 8.75 -2.02
C TYR A 290 -3.90 8.46 -0.61
N ILE A 291 -4.61 7.65 0.17
CA ILE A 291 -4.14 7.17 1.48
C ILE A 291 -3.42 5.86 1.24
N TYR A 292 -2.10 5.84 1.40
CA TYR A 292 -1.30 4.63 1.29
C TYR A 292 -1.11 4.02 2.67
N LEU A 293 -1.84 2.94 2.93
CA LEU A 293 -1.86 2.23 4.20
C LEU A 293 -1.08 0.92 4.08
N ARG A 294 -0.16 0.70 5.02
CA ARG A 294 0.58 -0.57 5.08
C ARG A 294 -0.33 -1.78 5.28
N ASP A 295 0.11 -2.93 4.78
CA ASP A 295 -0.69 -4.16 4.82
C ASP A 295 -0.93 -4.67 6.25
N GLU A 296 0.03 -4.41 7.12
CA GLU A 296 0.04 -4.88 8.51
C GLU A 296 -1.02 -4.20 9.39
N TYR A 297 -1.76 -3.20 8.86
CA TYR A 297 -2.84 -2.49 9.55
C TYR A 297 -4.24 -2.82 8.97
N PRO A 298 -4.68 -4.09 8.99
CA PRO A 298 -5.98 -4.47 8.44
C PRO A 298 -7.16 -3.86 9.20
N GLN A 299 -7.03 -3.63 10.52
CA GLN A 299 -8.03 -2.91 11.32
C GLN A 299 -8.23 -1.48 10.81
N CYS A 300 -7.13 -0.73 10.63
CA CYS A 300 -7.17 0.62 10.07
C CYS A 300 -7.80 0.62 8.67
N ARG A 301 -7.52 -0.40 7.86
CA ARG A 301 -8.08 -0.53 6.51
C ARG A 301 -9.59 -0.65 6.54
N GLU A 302 -10.14 -1.48 7.44
CA GLU A 302 -11.59 -1.62 7.60
C GLU A 302 -12.25 -0.33 8.11
N ILE A 303 -11.63 0.33 9.09
CA ILE A 303 -12.10 1.62 9.63
C ILE A 303 -12.12 2.66 8.52
N LEU A 304 -11.01 2.83 7.81
CA LEU A 304 -10.89 3.82 6.73
C LEU A 304 -11.86 3.53 5.59
N ALA A 305 -11.98 2.28 5.15
CA ALA A 305 -12.93 1.92 4.09
C ALA A 305 -14.38 2.27 4.49
N ARG A 306 -14.77 1.99 5.73
CA ARG A 306 -16.11 2.32 6.26
C ARG A 306 -16.32 3.83 6.34
N GLU A 307 -15.40 4.55 6.97
CA GLU A 307 -15.59 5.98 7.24
C GLU A 307 -15.39 6.86 6.01
N ILE A 308 -14.56 6.45 5.04
CA ILE A 308 -14.47 7.11 3.73
C ILE A 308 -15.81 7.01 3.01
N ALA A 309 -16.41 5.82 2.94
CA ALA A 309 -17.74 5.64 2.33
C ALA A 309 -18.82 6.47 3.05
N ALA A 310 -18.75 6.58 4.39
CA ALA A 310 -19.65 7.42 5.17
C ALA A 310 -19.48 8.92 4.86
N ILE A 311 -18.24 9.40 4.74
CA ILE A 311 -17.91 10.79 4.35
C ILE A 311 -18.45 11.09 2.94
N GLU A 312 -18.25 10.19 1.99
CA GLU A 312 -18.73 10.34 0.61
C GLU A 312 -20.27 10.38 0.56
N THR A 313 -20.93 9.45 1.25
CA THR A 313 -22.40 9.40 1.36
C THR A 313 -22.97 10.66 2.02
N ALA A 314 -22.27 11.21 3.02
CA ALA A 314 -22.66 12.43 3.70
C ALA A 314 -22.36 13.71 2.89
N GLY A 315 -21.72 13.60 1.72
CA GLY A 315 -21.34 14.74 0.88
C GLY A 315 -20.26 15.63 1.50
N LEU A 316 -19.41 15.06 2.37
CA LEU A 316 -18.32 15.78 3.05
C LEU A 316 -17.02 15.85 2.23
N ALA A 317 -16.95 15.23 1.05
CA ALA A 317 -15.81 15.34 0.15
C ALA A 317 -16.20 15.88 -1.24
N PRO A 318 -16.94 17.01 -1.35
CA PRO A 318 -17.43 17.48 -2.65
C PRO A 318 -16.32 18.01 -3.58
N HIS A 319 -15.15 18.34 -3.02
CA HIS A 319 -14.02 18.96 -3.74
C HIS A 319 -12.89 17.97 -4.06
N THR A 320 -12.95 16.73 -3.58
CA THR A 320 -11.87 15.76 -3.73
C THR A 320 -12.38 14.32 -3.70
N LYS A 321 -11.73 13.41 -4.43
CA LYS A 321 -12.01 11.97 -4.36
C LYS A 321 -10.97 11.27 -3.47
N ILE A 322 -11.41 10.39 -2.58
CA ILE A 322 -10.52 9.68 -1.65
C ILE A 322 -10.28 8.26 -2.18
N HIS A 323 -9.01 7.87 -2.29
CA HIS A 323 -8.57 6.55 -2.72
C HIS A 323 -7.78 5.91 -1.57
N LEU A 324 -8.24 4.78 -1.06
CA LEU A 324 -7.48 3.96 -0.13
C LEU A 324 -6.62 2.97 -0.92
N ARG A 325 -5.32 2.97 -0.68
CA ARG A 325 -4.34 2.08 -1.33
C ARG A 325 -3.67 1.19 -0.31
N ARG A 326 -3.63 -0.11 -0.59
CA ARG A 326 -3.02 -1.13 0.25
C ARG A 326 -1.56 -1.32 -0.17
N GLY A 327 -0.64 -1.13 0.77
CA GLY A 327 0.76 -1.53 0.60
C GLY A 327 0.91 -3.04 0.72
N ALA A 328 2.11 -3.57 0.40
CA ALA A 328 2.36 -5.01 0.37
C ALA A 328 3.67 -5.41 1.10
N GLY A 329 3.96 -4.76 2.23
CA GLY A 329 5.08 -5.16 3.11
C GLY A 329 6.45 -4.73 2.60
N ALA A 330 6.62 -3.46 2.25
CA ALA A 330 7.90 -2.91 1.81
C ALA A 330 8.26 -1.65 2.62
N TYR A 331 9.16 -1.80 3.63
CA TYR A 331 9.61 -0.70 4.50
C TYR A 331 10.05 0.57 3.75
N ILE A 332 10.70 0.40 2.59
CA ILE A 332 11.15 1.52 1.76
C ILE A 332 10.00 2.40 1.27
N CYS A 333 8.77 1.89 1.18
CA CYS A 333 7.60 2.67 0.78
C CYS A 333 7.18 3.71 1.83
N GLY A 334 7.76 3.69 3.04
CA GLY A 334 7.66 4.80 3.99
C GLY A 334 8.40 6.06 3.50
N GLU A 335 9.32 5.93 2.54
CA GLU A 335 9.93 7.08 1.85
C GLU A 335 8.93 7.72 0.88
N GLU A 336 8.84 9.04 0.92
CA GLU A 336 7.80 9.81 0.21
C GLU A 336 7.66 9.46 -1.28
N SER A 337 8.76 9.28 -2.01
CA SER A 337 8.72 9.02 -3.46
C SER A 337 8.58 7.54 -3.82
N ALA A 338 9.12 6.63 -3.00
CA ALA A 338 8.86 5.20 -3.11
C ALA A 338 7.38 4.88 -2.91
N MET A 339 6.72 5.53 -1.95
CA MET A 339 5.27 5.47 -1.77
C MET A 339 4.52 5.83 -3.06
N LEU A 340 4.97 6.89 -3.76
CA LEU A 340 4.32 7.32 -5.00
C LEU A 340 4.44 6.28 -6.12
N GLU A 341 5.62 5.68 -6.28
CA GLU A 341 5.79 4.58 -7.24
C GLU A 341 4.87 3.41 -6.91
N SER A 342 4.72 3.07 -5.63
CA SER A 342 3.80 2.03 -5.16
C SER A 342 2.34 2.35 -5.51
N ILE A 343 1.88 3.58 -5.21
CA ILE A 343 0.53 4.05 -5.59
C ILE A 343 0.33 4.01 -7.11
N GLU A 344 1.39 4.25 -7.89
CA GLU A 344 1.38 4.17 -9.35
C GLU A 344 1.48 2.74 -9.92
N GLY A 345 1.40 1.71 -9.06
CA GLY A 345 1.41 0.31 -9.45
C GLY A 345 2.80 -0.23 -9.82
N ARG A 346 3.87 0.46 -9.41
CA ARG A 346 5.26 0.09 -9.72
C ARG A 346 5.98 -0.36 -8.46
N ARG A 347 7.21 -0.86 -8.62
CA ARG A 347 8.11 -1.11 -7.48
C ARG A 347 8.37 0.18 -6.72
N GLY A 348 8.26 0.15 -5.40
CA GLY A 348 8.54 1.27 -4.49
C GLY A 348 10.02 1.66 -4.41
N LEU A 349 10.64 2.02 -5.54
CA LEU A 349 12.00 2.53 -5.59
C LEU A 349 11.98 4.06 -5.47
N PRO A 350 12.78 4.67 -4.56
CA PRO A 350 12.85 6.12 -4.44
C PRO A 350 13.20 6.80 -5.77
N ARG A 351 12.53 7.90 -6.07
CA ARG A 351 12.81 8.72 -7.26
C ARG A 351 14.06 9.56 -7.05
N HIS A 352 14.82 9.78 -8.12
CA HIS A 352 15.85 10.81 -8.13
C HIS A 352 15.20 12.20 -7.95
N LYS A 353 15.75 12.99 -7.03
CA LYS A 353 15.33 14.37 -6.76
C LYS A 353 16.49 15.30 -7.15
N PRO A 354 16.26 16.42 -7.85
CA PRO A 354 14.99 16.92 -8.39
C PRO A 354 14.48 16.16 -9.64
N PRO A 355 13.18 16.31 -10.03
CA PRO A 355 12.16 17.19 -9.42
C PRO A 355 11.64 16.67 -8.08
N PHE A 356 11.17 17.58 -7.22
CA PHE A 356 10.55 17.21 -5.95
C PHE A 356 9.08 16.81 -6.16
N PRO A 357 8.51 15.94 -5.29
CA PRO A 357 7.10 15.53 -5.40
C PRO A 357 6.09 16.69 -5.34
N SER A 358 6.46 17.80 -4.69
CA SER A 358 5.63 19.01 -4.67
C SER A 358 5.42 19.60 -6.06
N GLN A 359 6.31 19.32 -7.02
CA GLN A 359 6.25 19.78 -8.41
C GLN A 359 5.83 18.64 -9.36
N VAL A 360 6.48 17.48 -9.21
CA VAL A 360 6.26 16.29 -10.04
C VAL A 360 6.19 15.07 -9.13
N GLY A 361 4.99 14.83 -8.59
CA GLY A 361 4.66 13.71 -7.70
C GLY A 361 3.80 12.67 -8.42
N LEU A 362 2.66 12.32 -7.83
CA LEU A 362 1.75 11.30 -8.33
C LEU A 362 1.31 11.60 -9.75
N PHE A 363 1.44 10.62 -10.64
CA PHE A 363 1.05 10.72 -12.05
C PHE A 363 1.65 11.94 -12.76
N GLY A 364 2.85 12.34 -12.33
CA GLY A 364 3.55 13.53 -12.84
C GLY A 364 2.90 14.86 -12.46
N ARG A 365 2.07 14.91 -11.41
CA ARG A 365 1.36 16.10 -10.95
C ARG A 365 1.94 16.65 -9.63
N PRO A 366 1.85 17.97 -9.39
CA PRO A 366 2.18 18.54 -8.08
C PRO A 366 1.41 17.83 -6.96
N THR A 367 2.14 17.28 -5.99
CA THR A 367 1.55 16.42 -4.96
C THR A 367 1.91 16.90 -3.56
N LEU A 368 0.90 17.15 -2.73
CA LEU A 368 1.06 17.31 -1.30
C LEU A 368 1.22 15.93 -0.66
N ILE A 369 2.37 15.69 -0.04
CA ILE A 369 2.59 14.48 0.77
C ILE A 369 2.52 14.84 2.25
N SER A 370 1.71 14.14 3.02
CA SER A 370 1.60 14.31 4.48
C SER A 370 1.62 12.94 5.15
N ASN A 371 2.18 12.88 6.36
CA ASN A 371 1.92 11.75 7.26
C ASN A 371 0.48 11.87 7.82
N VAL A 372 -0.04 10.77 8.37
CA VAL A 372 -1.26 10.75 9.20
C VAL A 372 -1.16 11.81 10.29
#